data_AF-A0A428VWS0-F1
#
_entry.id   AF-A0A428VWS0-F1
#
_cell.length_a   1.000
_cell.length_b   1.000
_cell.length_c   1.000
_cell.angle_alpha   90.00
_cell.angle_beta   90.00
_cell.angle_gamma   90.00
#
_symmetry.space_group_name_H-M   'P 1'
#
loop_
_entity.id
_entity.type
_entity.pdbx_description
1 polymer ?
#
loop_
_entity_poly.entity_id
_entity_poly.type
_entity_poly.pdbx_seq_one_letter_code
_entity_poly.pdbx_strand_id
1 'polypeptide(L)'
;MAGLSPLPPGIHAETFTYTNGQQVTIYRAPYRSDGPLLTDESGVHVLYYMFAEYVFRWPERTTRVDIGHGSIGRHMGLRTGVTITGRWSPGRLSEFAQRWATDHLEKYR
;
A
#
# COMPACT_ATOMS: atom_id res chain seq x y z
N MET A 1 12.77 1.58 37.30
CA MET A 1 11.54 1.84 36.52
C MET A 1 11.97 2.20 35.11
N ALA A 2 11.96 1.22 34.18
CA ALA A 2 12.37 1.46 32.80
C ALA A 2 11.28 2.29 32.10
N GLY A 3 11.64 3.49 31.63
CA GLY A 3 10.73 4.37 30.91
C GLY A 3 10.28 3.71 29.62
N LEU A 4 8.96 3.59 29.43
CA LEU A 4 8.38 3.27 28.14
C LEU A 4 8.70 4.44 27.20
N SER A 5 9.69 4.26 26.33
CA SER A 5 9.85 5.15 25.17
C SER A 5 8.55 5.10 24.37
N PRO A 6 7.90 6.25 24.08
CA PRO A 6 6.68 6.25 23.29
C PRO A 6 6.99 5.66 21.91
N LEU A 7 6.22 4.66 21.51
CA LEU A 7 6.37 4.04 20.19
C LEU A 7 6.16 5.10 19.10
N PRO A 8 6.93 5.05 17.99
CA PRO A 8 6.71 5.94 16.86
C PRO A 8 5.25 5.86 16.36
N PRO A 9 4.71 6.95 15.79
CA PRO A 9 3.33 6.98 15.33
C PRO A 9 2.98 5.81 14.40
N GLY A 10 1.88 5.12 14.69
CA GLY A 10 1.38 3.98 13.92
C GLY A 10 2.06 2.63 14.24
N ILE A 11 3.15 2.61 15.02
CA ILE A 11 3.73 1.36 15.52
C ILE A 11 2.90 0.88 16.70
N HIS A 12 2.42 -0.36 16.62
CA HIS A 12 1.68 -1.01 17.71
C HIS A 12 2.38 -2.31 18.13
N ALA A 13 2.31 -2.60 19.42
CA ALA A 13 2.80 -3.85 19.99
C ALA A 13 1.70 -4.90 19.91
N GLU A 14 2.03 -6.10 19.42
CA GLU A 14 1.17 -7.27 19.41
C GLU A 14 1.85 -8.41 20.18
N THR A 15 1.10 -9.10 21.04
CA THR A 15 1.59 -10.32 21.70
C THR A 15 1.36 -11.51 20.78
N PHE A 16 2.45 -12.12 20.32
CA PHE A 16 2.42 -13.37 19.56
C PHE A 16 2.71 -14.55 20.48
N THR A 17 1.85 -15.57 20.45
CA THR A 17 2.07 -16.82 21.18
C THR A 17 2.57 -17.88 20.20
N TYR A 18 3.81 -18.31 20.37
CA TYR A 18 4.36 -19.45 19.62
C TYR A 18 3.64 -20.74 20.00
N THR A 19 3.72 -21.74 19.12
CA THR A 19 3.11 -23.07 19.31
C THR A 19 3.59 -23.79 20.58
N ASN A 20 4.75 -23.42 21.12
CA ASN A 20 5.31 -23.96 22.36
C ASN A 20 4.82 -23.20 23.63
N GLY A 21 3.88 -22.26 23.49
CA GLY A 21 3.35 -21.45 24.59
C GLY A 21 4.20 -20.23 24.96
N GLN A 22 5.35 -20.02 24.31
CA GLN A 22 6.17 -18.84 24.52
C GLN A 22 5.47 -17.60 23.96
N GLN A 23 5.32 -16.57 24.77
CA GLN A 23 4.81 -15.27 24.33
C GLN A 23 5.95 -14.31 24.02
N VAL A 24 5.84 -13.60 22.91
CA VAL A 24 6.75 -12.51 22.54
C VAL A 24 5.97 -11.27 22.12
N THR A 25 6.51 -10.11 22.45
CA THR A 25 5.99 -8.83 21.94
C THR A 25 6.63 -8.53 20.60
N ILE A 26 5.82 -8.42 19.56
CA ILE A 26 6.24 -7.99 18.22
C ILE A 26 5.79 -6.55 18.01
N TYR A 27 6.65 -5.70 17.47
CA TYR A 27 6.30 -4.33 17.10
C TYR A 27 6.03 -4.26 15.61
N ARG A 28 4.80 -3.89 15.26
CA ARG A 28 4.35 -3.84 13.87
C ARG A 28 4.33 -2.41 13.38
N ALA A 29 5.16 -2.13 12.39
CA ALA A 29 5.16 -0.84 11.70
C ALA A 29 4.00 -0.75 10.70
N PRO A 30 3.42 0.44 10.47
CA PRO A 30 2.43 0.62 9.42
C PRO A 30 3.07 0.35 8.05
N TYR A 31 2.26 -0.11 7.09
CA TYR A 31 2.74 -0.23 5.72
C TYR A 31 3.20 1.12 5.20
N ARG A 32 4.34 1.10 4.50
CA ARG A 32 4.82 2.29 3.80
C ARG A 32 3.78 2.71 2.76
N SER A 33 3.53 4.01 2.68
CA SER A 33 2.68 4.61 1.65
C SER A 33 3.33 5.88 1.08
N ASP A 34 3.00 6.22 -0.16
CA ASP A 34 3.49 7.42 -0.85
C ASP A 34 2.47 7.87 -1.91
N GLY A 35 2.35 9.16 -2.13
CA GLY A 35 1.30 9.79 -2.91
C GLY A 35 -0.06 9.87 -2.19
N PRO A 36 -1.17 10.11 -2.94
CA PRO A 36 -1.24 10.07 -4.39
C PRO A 36 -0.51 11.23 -5.07
N LEU A 37 0.25 10.92 -6.11
CA LEU A 37 0.96 11.87 -6.96
C LEU A 37 0.23 12.00 -8.29
N LEU A 38 0.00 13.23 -8.74
CA LEU A 38 -0.52 13.54 -10.07
C LEU A 38 0.65 13.86 -11.00
N THR A 39 0.73 13.16 -12.14
CA THR A 39 1.70 13.42 -13.20
C THR A 39 0.99 13.63 -14.54
N ASP A 40 1.69 14.26 -15.49
CA ASP A 40 1.27 14.27 -16.89
C ASP A 40 2.16 13.31 -17.69
N GLU A 41 1.53 12.39 -18.42
CA GLU A 41 2.21 11.45 -19.29
C GLU A 41 1.62 11.51 -20.70
N SER A 42 2.37 12.09 -21.63
CA SER A 42 1.94 12.28 -23.02
C SER A 42 0.60 13.02 -23.14
N GLY A 43 0.35 14.02 -22.28
CA GLY A 43 -0.89 14.81 -22.27
C GLY A 43 -2.08 14.10 -21.59
N VAL A 44 -1.82 13.02 -20.86
CA VAL A 44 -2.81 12.34 -20.02
C VAL A 44 -2.40 12.50 -18.57
N HIS A 45 -3.30 13.00 -17.74
CA HIS A 45 -3.11 13.01 -16.30
C HIS A 45 -3.09 11.57 -15.76
N VAL A 46 -2.11 11.25 -14.93
CA VAL A 46 -1.96 9.92 -14.33
C VAL A 46 -1.81 10.08 -12.83
N LEU A 47 -2.60 9.32 -12.07
CA LEU A 47 -2.43 9.21 -10.64
C LEU A 47 -1.53 8.03 -10.30
N TYR A 48 -0.55 8.27 -9.43
CA TYR A 48 0.27 7.26 -8.81
C TYR A 48 -0.03 7.20 -7.32
N TYR A 49 -0.08 6.00 -6.76
CA TYR A 49 -0.09 5.81 -5.32
C TYR A 49 0.72 4.56 -5.00
N MET A 50 1.50 4.58 -3.93
CA MET A 50 2.21 3.41 -3.45
C MET A 50 1.70 3.03 -2.07
N PHE A 51 1.48 1.72 -1.86
CA PHE A 51 1.10 1.15 -0.58
C PHE A 51 1.69 -0.24 -0.43
N ALA A 52 2.33 -0.52 0.72
CA ALA A 52 2.99 -1.79 1.00
C ALA A 52 3.98 -2.24 -0.09
N GLU A 53 4.76 -1.29 -0.63
CA GLU A 53 5.70 -1.49 -1.75
C GLU A 53 5.04 -1.91 -3.08
N TYR A 54 3.72 -1.75 -3.22
CA TYR A 54 3.03 -1.86 -4.50
C TYR A 54 2.70 -0.48 -5.06
N VAL A 55 3.03 -0.24 -6.32
CA VAL A 55 2.78 1.01 -7.03
C VAL A 55 1.57 0.84 -7.94
N PHE A 56 0.61 1.75 -7.83
CA PHE A 56 -0.63 1.76 -8.60
C PHE A 56 -0.61 2.97 -9.52
N ARG A 57 -0.74 2.73 -10.82
CA ARG A 57 -0.78 3.75 -11.87
C ARG A 57 -2.18 3.78 -12.49
N TRP A 58 -2.87 4.90 -12.40
CA TRP A 58 -4.21 5.07 -12.94
C TRP A 58 -4.31 6.30 -13.88
N PRO A 59 -4.23 6.08 -15.20
CA PRO A 59 -4.44 7.14 -16.18
C PRO A 59 -5.88 7.66 -16.17
N GLU A 60 -6.05 8.98 -16.31
CA GLU A 60 -7.34 9.64 -16.42
C GLU A 60 -8.15 9.07 -17.59
N ARG A 61 -9.48 9.08 -17.44
CA ARG A 61 -10.45 8.56 -18.44
C ARG A 61 -10.37 7.04 -18.67
N THR A 62 -9.63 6.32 -17.84
CA THR A 62 -9.60 4.85 -17.87
C THR A 62 -10.27 4.26 -16.62
N THR A 63 -10.72 3.01 -16.73
CA THR A 63 -11.16 2.20 -15.58
C THR A 63 -10.13 1.12 -15.25
N ARG A 64 -8.86 1.36 -15.60
CA ARG A 64 -7.78 0.37 -15.60
C ARG A 64 -6.59 0.91 -14.80
N VAL A 65 -6.15 0.13 -13.83
CA VAL A 65 -4.99 0.40 -12.99
C VAL A 65 -3.91 -0.63 -13.30
N ASP A 66 -2.71 -0.13 -13.56
CA ASP A 66 -1.52 -0.96 -13.63
C ASP A 66 -0.85 -1.00 -12.25
N ILE A 67 -0.30 -2.16 -11.91
CA ILE A 67 0.28 -2.47 -10.62
C ILE A 67 1.72 -2.92 -10.82
N GLY A 68 2.63 -2.31 -10.06
CA GLY A 68 4.03 -2.70 -9.97
C GLY A 68 4.49 -2.90 -8.53
N HIS A 69 5.76 -3.28 -8.36
CA HIS A 69 6.42 -3.44 -7.06
C HIS A 69 7.67 -2.57 -6.96
N GLY A 70 7.82 -1.87 -5.84
CA GLY A 70 8.87 -0.89 -5.58
C GLY A 70 8.29 0.47 -5.18
N SER A 71 8.91 1.55 -5.66
CA SER A 71 8.52 2.93 -5.33
C SER A 71 7.99 3.68 -6.55
N ILE A 72 7.27 4.78 -6.31
CA ILE A 72 6.92 5.73 -7.38
C ILE A 72 8.23 6.17 -8.08
N GLY A 73 8.23 6.16 -9.41
CA GLY A 73 9.42 6.44 -10.24
C GLY A 73 10.42 5.28 -10.41
N ARG A 74 10.39 4.25 -9.56
CA ARG A 74 11.27 3.07 -9.68
C ARG A 74 10.56 1.81 -9.21
N HIS A 75 9.91 1.12 -10.13
CA HIS A 75 9.19 -0.12 -9.85
C HIS A 75 9.25 -1.11 -11.02
N MET A 76 9.05 -2.38 -10.70
CA MET A 76 8.89 -3.46 -11.68
C MET A 76 7.39 -3.70 -11.91
N GLY A 77 6.94 -3.75 -13.16
CA GLY A 77 5.54 -4.06 -13.48
C GLY A 77 5.15 -5.48 -13.05
N LEU A 78 3.98 -5.64 -12.44
CA LEU A 78 3.46 -6.94 -11.97
C LEU A 78 2.19 -7.34 -12.70
N ARG A 79 1.25 -6.42 -12.86
CA ARG A 79 -0.06 -6.68 -13.46
C ARG A 79 -0.58 -5.44 -14.14
N THR A 80 -1.12 -5.58 -15.33
CA THR A 80 -1.70 -4.47 -16.08
C THR A 80 -3.22 -4.61 -16.18
N GLY A 81 -3.90 -3.48 -16.32
CA GLY A 81 -5.32 -3.47 -16.65
C GLY A 81 -6.28 -3.98 -15.56
N VAL A 82 -5.92 -3.88 -14.28
CA VAL A 82 -6.82 -4.25 -13.18
C VAL A 82 -7.99 -3.27 -13.14
N THR A 83 -9.21 -3.80 -13.06
CA THR A 83 -10.41 -2.96 -13.13
C THR A 83 -10.60 -2.19 -11.82
N ILE A 84 -10.75 -0.89 -11.92
CA ILE A 84 -11.16 0.00 -10.83
C ILE A 84 -12.51 0.63 -11.18
N THR A 85 -13.41 0.69 -10.19
CA THR A 85 -14.73 1.31 -10.33
C THR A 85 -14.78 2.63 -9.57
N GLY A 86 -15.53 3.60 -10.11
CA GLY A 86 -15.73 4.91 -9.50
C GLY A 86 -15.08 6.04 -10.29
N ARG A 87 -15.26 7.27 -9.79
CA ARG A 87 -14.66 8.47 -10.40
C ARG A 87 -13.16 8.46 -10.20
N TRP A 88 -12.43 8.82 -11.25
CA TRP A 88 -10.99 9.07 -11.19
C TRP A 88 -10.69 10.16 -10.15
N SER A 89 -9.99 9.80 -9.08
CA SER A 89 -9.59 10.71 -8.01
C SER A 89 -8.46 10.12 -7.15
N PRO A 90 -7.65 10.97 -6.49
CA PRO A 90 -6.63 10.53 -5.54
C PRO A 90 -7.16 9.59 -4.46
N GLY A 91 -8.24 9.99 -3.77
CA GLY A 91 -8.81 9.21 -2.67
C GLY A 91 -9.31 7.85 -3.15
N ARG A 92 -9.92 7.79 -4.34
CA ARG A 92 -10.42 6.52 -4.88
C ARG A 92 -9.29 5.55 -5.24
N LEU A 93 -8.17 6.08 -5.75
CA LEU A 93 -6.98 5.27 -6.02
C LEU A 93 -6.39 4.70 -4.72
N SER A 94 -6.28 5.53 -3.68
CA SER A 94 -5.75 5.10 -2.38
C SER A 94 -6.59 4.00 -1.74
N GLU A 95 -7.92 4.15 -1.73
CA GLU A 95 -8.85 3.12 -1.22
C GLU A 95 -8.69 1.80 -1.98
N PHE A 96 -8.66 1.86 -3.31
CA PHE A 96 -8.49 0.69 -4.16
C PHE A 96 -7.16 -0.02 -3.88
N ALA A 97 -6.07 0.75 -3.81
CA ALA A 97 -4.72 0.24 -3.61
C ALA A 97 -4.55 -0.46 -2.26
N GLN A 98 -5.05 0.17 -1.18
CA GLN A 98 -4.98 -0.40 0.16
C GLN A 98 -5.74 -1.72 0.23
N ARG A 99 -6.97 -1.75 -0.31
CA ARG A 99 -7.77 -2.98 -0.35
C ARG A 99 -7.08 -4.06 -1.17
N TRP A 100 -6.62 -3.73 -2.38
CA TRP A 100 -5.96 -4.70 -3.25
C TRP A 100 -4.72 -5.31 -2.59
N ALA A 101 -3.88 -4.48 -1.97
CA ALA A 101 -2.65 -4.94 -1.33
C ALA A 101 -2.93 -5.81 -0.10
N THR A 102 -3.87 -5.40 0.77
CA THR A 102 -4.28 -6.21 1.92
C THR A 102 -4.83 -7.56 1.48
N ASP A 103 -5.78 -7.58 0.54
CA ASP A 103 -6.37 -8.82 0.00
C ASP A 103 -5.30 -9.72 -0.67
N HIS A 104 -4.25 -9.12 -1.24
CA HIS A 104 -3.14 -9.87 -1.84
C HIS A 104 -2.22 -10.48 -0.79
N LEU A 105 -1.86 -9.72 0.24
CA LEU A 105 -0.96 -10.17 1.32
C LEU A 105 -1.61 -11.20 2.24
N GLU A 106 -2.93 -11.11 2.47
CA GLU A 106 -3.68 -12.09 3.27
C GLU A 106 -3.60 -13.51 2.70
N LYS A 107 -3.38 -13.68 1.40
CA LYS A 107 -3.22 -15.01 0.78
C LYS A 107 -1.96 -15.75 1.23
N TYR A 108 -1.01 -15.03 1.82
CA TYR A 108 0.29 -15.55 2.24
C TYR A 108 0.46 -15.55 3.76
N ARG A 109 -0.61 -15.22 4.50
CA ARG A 109 -0.64 -15.24 5.96
C ARG A 109 -1.20 -16.57 6.45
#